data_AF-A0A5C9ES86-F1
#
_entry.id   AF-A0A5C9ES86-F1
#
_cell.length_a   1.000
_cell.length_b   1.000
_cell.length_c   1.000
_cell.angle_alpha   90.00
_cell.angle_beta   90.00
_cell.angle_gamma   90.00
#
_symmetry.space_group_name_H-M   'P 1'
#
loop_
_entity.id
_entity.type
_entity.pdbx_description
1 polymer ?
#
loop_
_entity_poly.entity_id
_entity_poly.type
_entity_poly.pdbx_seq_one_letter_code
_entity_poly.pdbx_strand_id
1 'polypeptide(L)'
;MEPIGIVFLFSMDEGNPKEVSEEFSEHFPSVTENLVRENLLELAQLKEIIDNKKIYWGGIKKDFDKVIQNTDMIGDLAWQVFKKHTEIEASEDVRCLIYDGKQAPWGFTLMSCVLYK
;
A
#
# COMPACT_ATOMS: atom_id res chain seq x y z
N MET A 1 -8.79 16.00 -2.71
CA MET A 1 -8.57 14.91 -3.69
C MET A 1 -9.23 13.66 -3.16
N GLU A 2 -9.72 12.80 -4.04
CA GLU A 2 -10.53 11.64 -3.68
C GLU A 2 -9.64 10.38 -3.66
N PRO A 3 -9.45 9.73 -2.50
CA PRO A 3 -8.77 8.44 -2.43
C PRO A 3 -9.57 7.38 -3.16
N ILE A 4 -8.92 6.65 -4.07
CA ILE A 4 -9.58 5.64 -4.90
C ILE A 4 -9.19 4.21 -4.56
N GLY A 5 -8.12 4.01 -3.79
CA GLY A 5 -7.63 2.69 -3.43
C GLY A 5 -6.40 2.73 -2.54
N ILE A 6 -6.08 1.57 -1.97
CA ILE A 6 -4.88 1.35 -1.16
C ILE A 6 -4.07 0.23 -1.81
N VAL A 7 -2.76 0.43 -1.91
CA VAL A 7 -1.82 -0.60 -2.36
C VAL A 7 -0.75 -0.79 -1.30
N PHE A 8 -0.57 -2.04 -0.89
CA PHE A 8 0.52 -2.46 -0.04
C PHE A 8 1.67 -3.00 -0.88
N LEU A 9 2.86 -2.43 -0.71
CA LEU A 9 4.08 -2.91 -1.37
C LEU A 9 5.05 -3.49 -0.33
N PHE A 10 5.70 -4.58 -0.69
CA PHE A 10 6.64 -5.32 0.17
C PHE A 10 7.69 -6.05 -0.69
N SER A 11 8.73 -6.61 -0.06
CA SER A 11 9.74 -7.41 -0.78
C SER A 11 9.22 -8.80 -1.12
N MET A 12 9.43 -9.30 -2.34
CA MET A 12 9.11 -10.68 -2.69
C MET A 12 9.98 -11.73 -1.97
N ASP A 13 11.03 -11.30 -1.27
CA ASP A 13 11.82 -12.19 -0.41
C ASP A 13 11.01 -12.66 0.81
N GLU A 14 9.98 -11.91 1.21
CA GLU A 14 9.06 -12.27 2.30
C GLU A 14 8.00 -13.29 1.89
N GLY A 15 7.81 -13.51 0.59
CA GLY A 15 6.81 -14.44 0.06
C GLY A 15 6.02 -13.85 -1.11
N ASN A 16 4.97 -14.58 -1.53
CA ASN A 16 4.08 -14.07 -2.57
C ASN A 16 2.95 -13.22 -1.98
N PRO A 17 2.33 -12.31 -2.77
CA PRO A 17 1.34 -11.36 -2.25
C PRO A 17 0.15 -11.99 -1.54
N LYS A 18 -0.24 -13.22 -1.93
CA LYS A 18 -1.37 -13.90 -1.30
C LYS A 18 -1.02 -14.33 0.12
N GLU A 19 0.08 -15.06 0.27
CA GLU A 19 0.58 -15.55 1.57
C GLU A 19 0.84 -14.39 2.53
N VAL A 20 1.58 -13.38 2.07
CA VAL A 20 1.92 -12.21 2.91
C VAL A 20 0.67 -11.45 3.35
N SER A 21 -0.33 -11.31 2.47
CA SER A 21 -1.59 -10.63 2.84
C SER A 21 -2.42 -11.41 3.88
N GLU A 22 -2.37 -12.74 3.85
CA GLU A 22 -3.06 -13.60 4.80
C GLU A 22 -2.41 -13.50 6.19
N GLU A 23 -1.07 -13.61 6.25
CA GLU A 23 -0.31 -13.47 7.49
C GLU A 23 -0.40 -12.06 8.08
N PHE A 24 -0.41 -11.03 7.24
CA PHE A 24 -0.52 -9.64 7.67
C PHE A 24 -1.92 -9.27 8.18
N SER A 25 -2.96 -10.06 7.90
CA SER A 25 -4.36 -9.70 8.14
C SER A 25 -4.67 -9.23 9.57
N GLU A 26 -3.97 -9.77 10.57
CA GLU A 26 -4.11 -9.37 11.98
C GLU A 26 -3.62 -7.93 12.26
N HIS A 27 -2.70 -7.41 11.44
CA HIS A 27 -2.12 -6.07 11.57
C HIS A 27 -2.80 -5.02 10.67
N PHE A 28 -3.68 -5.45 9.77
CA PHE A 28 -4.37 -4.58 8.83
C PHE A 28 -5.14 -3.42 9.50
N PRO A 29 -5.89 -3.61 10.60
CA PRO A 29 -6.55 -2.49 11.28
C PRO A 29 -5.56 -1.42 11.74
N SER A 30 -4.43 -1.81 12.33
CA SER A 30 -3.44 -0.86 12.83
C SER A 30 -2.84 0.00 11.72
N VAL A 31 -2.53 -0.61 10.58
CA VAL A 31 -1.97 0.14 9.44
C VAL A 31 -3.00 1.05 8.79
N THR A 32 -4.24 0.59 8.64
CA THR A 32 -5.28 1.45 8.05
C THR A 32 -5.74 2.57 8.98
N GLU A 33 -5.75 2.36 10.30
CA GLU A 33 -5.93 3.44 11.28
C GLU A 33 -4.84 4.50 11.19
N ASN A 34 -3.58 4.09 10.99
CA ASN A 34 -2.48 5.03 10.80
C ASN A 34 -2.67 5.88 9.52
N LEU A 35 -3.18 5.32 8.42
CA LEU A 35 -3.49 6.10 7.21
C LEU A 35 -4.49 7.24 7.49
N VAL A 36 -5.49 6.97 8.34
CA VAL A 36 -6.47 7.99 8.77
C VAL A 36 -5.82 9.00 9.71
N ARG A 37 -5.07 8.52 10.71
CA ARG A 37 -4.43 9.39 11.72
C ARG A 37 -3.43 10.36 11.10
N GLU A 38 -2.67 9.92 10.12
CA GLU A 38 -1.69 10.74 9.38
C GLU A 38 -2.34 11.61 8.29
N ASN A 39 -3.69 11.65 8.20
CA ASN A 39 -4.47 12.44 7.23
C ASN A 39 -4.16 12.11 5.76
N LEU A 40 -3.89 10.84 5.43
CA LEU A 40 -3.82 10.42 4.03
C LEU A 40 -5.23 10.23 3.47
N LEU A 41 -6.18 9.78 4.27
CA LEU A 41 -7.57 9.63 3.88
C LEU A 41 -8.48 9.76 5.11
N GLU A 42 -9.75 10.07 4.89
CA GLU A 42 -10.75 10.12 5.96
C GLU A 42 -11.33 8.73 6.24
N LEU A 43 -11.87 8.52 7.44
CA LEU A 43 -12.49 7.25 7.84
C LEU A 43 -13.62 6.82 6.89
N ALA A 44 -14.41 7.77 6.38
CA ALA A 44 -15.48 7.48 5.41
C ALA A 44 -14.91 6.94 4.08
N GLN A 45 -13.80 7.51 3.62
CA GLN A 45 -13.11 7.08 2.39
C GLN A 45 -12.45 5.71 2.59
N LEU A 46 -11.87 5.45 3.77
CA LEU A 46 -11.33 4.12 4.10
C LEU A 46 -12.41 3.04 3.97
N LYS A 47 -13.57 3.30 4.58
CA LYS A 47 -14.71 2.38 4.55
C LYS A 47 -15.13 2.10 3.12
N GLU A 48 -15.24 3.13 2.28
CA GLU A 48 -15.64 2.99 0.89
C GLU A 48 -14.62 2.19 0.07
N ILE A 49 -13.32 2.36 0.31
CA ILE A 49 -12.26 1.55 -0.30
C ILE A 49 -12.36 0.07 0.10
N ILE A 50 -12.62 -0.20 1.38
CA ILE A 50 -12.79 -1.56 1.91
C ILE A 50 -14.05 -2.23 1.32
N ASP A 51 -15.18 -1.54 1.37
CA ASP A 51 -16.48 -2.04 0.88
C ASP A 51 -16.42 -2.36 -0.62
N ASN A 52 -15.69 -1.53 -1.39
CA ASN A 52 -15.46 -1.73 -2.82
C ASN A 52 -14.29 -2.70 -3.13
N LYS A 53 -13.65 -3.29 -2.12
CA LYS A 53 -12.52 -4.22 -2.26
C LYS A 53 -11.34 -3.65 -3.07
N LYS A 54 -11.08 -2.35 -2.94
CA LYS A 54 -10.00 -1.64 -3.67
C LYS A 54 -8.69 -1.61 -2.89
N ILE A 55 -8.33 -2.76 -2.31
CA ILE A 55 -7.09 -2.97 -1.57
C ILE A 55 -6.29 -4.05 -2.31
N TYR A 56 -5.08 -3.71 -2.71
CA TYR A 56 -4.23 -4.60 -3.50
C TYR A 56 -2.84 -4.73 -2.90
N TRP A 57 -2.16 -5.81 -3.27
CA TRP A 57 -0.84 -6.18 -2.75
C TRP A 57 0.14 -6.35 -3.91
N GLY A 58 1.32 -5.76 -3.79
CA GLY A 58 2.37 -5.79 -4.79
C GLY A 58 3.73 -6.21 -4.21
N GLY A 59 4.30 -7.27 -4.76
CA GLY A 59 5.64 -7.71 -4.41
C GLY A 59 6.72 -7.08 -5.29
N ILE A 60 7.77 -6.53 -4.67
CA ILE A 60 8.93 -5.94 -5.35
C ILE A 60 10.04 -6.98 -5.38
N LYS A 61 10.47 -7.36 -6.59
CA LYS A 61 11.43 -8.46 -6.79
C LYS A 61 12.91 -8.04 -6.77
N LYS A 62 13.20 -6.79 -7.13
CA LYS A 62 14.57 -6.28 -7.31
C LYS A 62 14.65 -4.84 -6.83
N ASP A 63 15.85 -4.44 -6.44
CA ASP A 63 16.16 -3.06 -6.07
C ASP A 63 15.27 -2.51 -4.94
N PHE A 64 14.78 -3.37 -4.04
CA PHE A 64 13.87 -2.99 -2.95
C PHE A 64 14.41 -1.83 -2.13
N ASP A 65 15.69 -1.89 -1.73
CA ASP A 65 16.36 -0.82 -0.98
C ASP A 65 16.40 0.52 -1.71
N LYS A 66 16.42 0.51 -3.06
CA LYS A 66 16.34 1.74 -3.85
C LYS A 66 14.90 2.26 -3.92
N VAL A 67 13.94 1.36 -4.05
CA VAL A 67 12.51 1.70 -4.10
C VAL A 67 12.07 2.36 -2.79
N ILE A 68 12.40 1.77 -1.62
CA ILE A 68 11.99 2.33 -0.32
C ILE A 68 12.56 3.73 -0.05
N GLN A 69 13.64 4.12 -0.76
CA GLN A 69 14.27 5.45 -0.64
C GLN A 69 13.74 6.46 -1.66
N ASN A 70 12.86 6.05 -2.59
CA ASN A 70 12.37 6.88 -3.68
C ASN A 70 10.83 6.83 -3.76
N THR A 71 10.20 7.89 -3.26
CA THR A 71 8.73 8.02 -3.21
C THR A 71 8.07 7.98 -4.59
N ASP A 72 8.74 8.49 -5.62
CA ASP A 72 8.20 8.48 -6.98
C ASP A 72 8.14 7.05 -7.52
N MET A 73 9.21 6.26 -7.28
CA MET A 73 9.21 4.83 -7.65
C MET A 73 8.15 4.03 -6.89
N ILE A 74 7.91 4.35 -5.62
CA ILE A 74 6.82 3.74 -4.83
C ILE A 74 5.47 4.06 -5.48
N GLY A 75 5.24 5.32 -5.83
CA GLY A 75 4.01 5.78 -6.49
C GLY A 75 3.76 5.07 -7.82
N ASP A 76 4.78 5.01 -8.67
CA ASP A 76 4.72 4.33 -9.97
C ASP A 76 4.38 2.84 -9.81
N LEU A 77 5.01 2.16 -8.85
CA LEU A 77 4.76 0.74 -8.59
C LEU A 77 3.35 0.51 -8.02
N ALA A 78 2.89 1.37 -7.11
CA ALA A 78 1.54 1.30 -6.56
C ALA A 78 0.50 1.44 -7.68
N TRP A 79 0.69 2.39 -8.59
CA TRP A 79 -0.18 2.55 -9.77
C TRP A 79 -0.11 1.36 -10.73
N GLN A 80 1.07 0.81 -10.97
CA GLN A 80 1.22 -0.39 -11.80
C GLN A 80 0.45 -1.59 -11.22
N VAL A 81 0.45 -1.76 -9.90
CA VAL A 81 -0.34 -2.80 -9.23
C VAL A 81 -1.83 -2.50 -9.38
N PHE A 82 -2.26 -1.28 -9.08
CA PHE A 82 -3.68 -0.89 -9.15
C PHE A 82 -4.29 -1.02 -10.54
N LYS A 83 -3.55 -0.63 -11.59
CA LYS A 83 -3.97 -0.75 -13.00
C LYS A 83 -4.08 -2.19 -13.49
N LYS A 84 -3.44 -3.17 -12.84
CA LYS A 84 -3.66 -4.60 -13.17
C LYS A 84 -5.06 -5.07 -12.80
N HIS A 85 -5.75 -4.35 -11.93
CA HIS A 85 -7.05 -4.71 -11.39
C HIS A 85 -8.15 -3.69 -11.72
N THR A 86 -7.81 -2.57 -12.34
CA THR A 86 -8.73 -1.45 -12.61
C THR A 86 -8.41 -0.79 -13.95
N GLU A 87 -9.40 -0.12 -14.55
CA GLU A 87 -9.25 0.67 -15.78
C GLU A 87 -8.99 2.16 -15.49
N ILE A 88 -8.67 2.51 -14.24
CA ILE A 88 -8.51 3.90 -13.81
C ILE A 88 -7.14 4.43 -14.22
N GLU A 89 -7.10 5.62 -14.82
CA GLU A 89 -5.86 6.30 -15.18
C GLU A 89 -5.07 6.76 -13.94
N ALA A 90 -3.74 6.78 -14.07
CA ALA A 90 -2.88 7.17 -12.96
C ALA A 90 -2.88 8.68 -12.80
N SER A 91 -2.93 9.14 -11.54
CA SER A 91 -2.54 10.49 -11.16
C SER A 91 -1.09 10.47 -10.63
N GLU A 92 -0.42 11.62 -10.64
CA GLU A 92 0.91 11.75 -10.04
C GLU A 92 0.86 11.70 -8.50
N ASP A 93 -0.33 11.86 -7.93
CA ASP A 93 -0.51 11.94 -6.49
C ASP A 93 -0.65 10.55 -5.85
N VAL A 94 0.42 10.13 -5.20
CA VAL A 94 0.43 8.97 -4.29
C VAL A 94 0.99 9.41 -2.95
N ARG A 95 0.29 9.06 -1.86
CA ARG A 95 0.83 9.26 -0.50
C ARG A 95 1.13 7.91 0.12
N CYS A 96 2.26 7.82 0.79
CA CYS A 96 2.78 6.56 1.32
C CYS A 96 3.21 6.72 2.77
N LEU A 97 2.89 5.73 3.60
CA LEU A 97 3.61 5.49 4.86
C LEU A 97 4.52 4.28 4.67
N ILE A 98 5.75 4.39 5.20
CA ILE A 98 6.73 3.32 5.18
C ILE A 98 6.91 2.83 6.61
N TYR A 99 6.71 1.53 6.82
CA TYR A 99 6.93 0.86 8.09
C TYR A 99 8.23 0.07 8.01
N ASP A 100 9.19 0.39 8.87
CA ASP A 100 10.46 -0.32 8.96
C ASP A 100 10.26 -1.72 9.55
N GLY A 101 10.65 -2.76 8.81
CA GLY A 101 10.54 -4.16 9.25
C GLY A 101 11.30 -4.49 10.53
N LYS A 102 12.31 -3.69 10.92
CA LYS A 102 13.02 -3.87 12.19
C LYS A 102 12.19 -3.47 13.41
N GLN A 103 11.16 -2.66 13.20
CA GLN A 103 10.31 -2.09 14.28
C GLN A 103 8.87 -2.60 14.18
N ALA A 104 8.44 -2.98 12.98
CA ALA A 104 7.09 -3.43 12.74
C ALA A 104 6.84 -4.83 13.33
N PRO A 105 5.69 -5.07 13.97
CA PRO A 105 5.39 -6.34 14.63
C PRO A 105 5.25 -7.52 13.66
N TRP A 106 4.99 -7.26 12.38
CA TRP A 106 4.92 -8.28 11.32
C TRP A 106 6.29 -8.63 10.71
N GLY A 107 7.37 -7.98 11.15
CA GLY A 107 8.74 -8.40 10.85
C GLY A 107 9.33 -8.05 9.48
N PHE A 108 8.59 -7.32 8.62
CA PHE A 108 9.09 -6.91 7.30
C PHE A 108 8.73 -5.46 6.94
N THR A 109 9.46 -4.87 6.00
CA THR A 109 9.19 -3.50 5.56
C THR A 109 7.97 -3.44 4.66
N LEU A 110 6.98 -2.64 5.06
CA LEU A 110 5.72 -2.46 4.34
C LEU A 110 5.56 -1.00 3.90
N MET A 111 5.15 -0.77 2.67
CA MET A 111 4.74 0.54 2.17
C MET A 111 3.22 0.54 1.99
N SER A 112 2.49 1.35 2.74
CA SER A 112 1.05 1.55 2.56
C SER A 112 0.80 2.79 1.71
N CYS A 113 0.35 2.58 0.48
CA CYS A 113 0.17 3.63 -0.52
C CYS A 113 -1.31 3.93 -0.70
N VAL A 114 -1.69 5.20 -0.60
CA VAL A 114 -3.01 5.71 -0.91
C VAL A 114 -2.95 6.38 -2.28
N LEU A 115 -3.80 5.92 -3.19
CA LEU A 115 -3.92 6.40 -4.56
C LEU A 115 -5.08 7.38 -4.65
N TYR A 116 -4.92 8.46 -5.43
CA TYR A 116 -5.93 9.51 -5.56
C TYR A 116 -6.35 9.73 -7.01
N LYS A 117 -7.55 10.28 -7.19
CA LYS A 117 -8.02 10.85 -8.45
C LYS A 117 -7.92 12.38 -8.44
#